data_AF-A0A7X7Q6U9-F1
#
_entry.id   AF-A0A7X7Q6U9-F1
#
_cell.length_a   1.000
_cell.length_b   1.000
_cell.length_c   1.000
_cell.angle_alpha   90.00
_cell.angle_beta   90.00
_cell.angle_gamma   90.00
#
_symmetry.space_group_name_H-M   'P 1'
#
loop_
_entity.id
_entity.type
_entity.pdbx_description
1 polymer ?
#
loop_
_entity_poly.entity_id
_entity_poly.type
_entity_poly.pdbx_seq_one_letter_code
_entity_poly.pdbx_strand_id
1 'polypeptide(L)'
;MGVPLNRESLVERLVDARHEQHLSIRRAASLAKVPASTAQGWFEGRHLPTPALMPNFLTLLEELGLVSDDVERDEWQRAVTLMRTNVIIEESPYVGLRSYEPA
;
A
#
# COMPACT_ATOMS: atom_id res chain seq x y z
N MET A 1 -13.49 -3.22 9.50
CA MET A 1 -13.25 -1.92 8.82
C MET A 1 -12.88 -2.25 7.37
N GLY A 2 -13.54 -1.68 6.34
CA GLY A 2 -13.27 -2.07 4.94
C GLY A 2 -11.89 -1.62 4.44
N VAL A 3 -11.34 -2.22 3.37
CA VAL A 3 -10.02 -1.86 2.82
C VAL A 3 -9.91 -0.38 2.40
N PRO A 4 -8.70 0.24 2.43
CA PRO A 4 -8.52 1.61 1.98
C PRO A 4 -8.73 1.73 0.47
N LEU A 5 -9.25 2.88 0.02
CA LEU A 5 -9.58 3.12 -1.40
C LEU A 5 -8.49 3.89 -2.14
N ASN A 6 -7.68 4.65 -1.41
CA ASN A 6 -6.58 5.44 -1.94
C ASN A 6 -5.43 5.55 -0.93
N ARG A 7 -4.31 6.14 -1.36
CA ARG A 7 -3.10 6.27 -0.55
C ARG A 7 -3.31 7.10 0.72
N GLU A 8 -4.13 8.15 0.66
CA GLU A 8 -4.43 9.01 1.81
C GLU A 8 -5.17 8.22 2.90
N SER A 9 -6.29 7.57 2.53
CA SER A 9 -7.05 6.71 3.43
C SER A 9 -6.24 5.53 3.98
N LEU A 10 -5.25 5.03 3.23
CA LEU A 10 -4.31 4.02 3.72
C LEU A 10 -3.44 4.60 4.83
N VAL A 11 -2.84 5.77 4.61
CA VAL A 11 -1.96 6.43 5.58
C VAL A 11 -2.70 6.77 6.86
N GLU A 12 -3.89 7.36 6.76
CA GLU A 12 -4.73 7.70 7.91
C GLU A 12 -4.96 6.47 8.80
N ARG A 13 -5.40 5.35 8.21
CA ARG A 13 -5.66 4.11 8.95
C ARG A 13 -4.42 3.54 9.62
N LEU A 14 -3.28 3.56 8.94
CA LEU A 14 -2.03 3.10 9.53
C LEU A 14 -1.64 3.97 10.73
N VAL A 15 -1.75 5.29 10.57
CA VAL A 15 -1.42 6.27 11.62
C VAL A 15 -2.35 6.11 12.81
N ASP A 16 -3.67 6.05 12.59
CA ASP A 16 -4.68 5.89 13.62
C ASP A 16 -4.48 4.59 14.41
N ALA A 17 -4.38 3.44 13.72
CA ALA A 17 -4.15 2.16 14.37
C ALA A 17 -2.83 2.14 15.17
N ARG A 18 -1.77 2.77 14.66
CA ARG A 18 -0.50 2.89 15.40
C ARG A 18 -0.66 3.73 16.66
N HIS A 19 -1.43 4.81 16.59
CA HIS A 19 -1.69 5.69 17.73
C HIS A 19 -2.57 5.02 18.80
N GLU A 20 -3.61 4.30 18.39
CA GLU A 20 -4.48 3.51 19.29
C GLU A 20 -3.68 2.47 20.08
N GLN A 21 -2.67 1.86 19.46
CA GLN A 21 -1.79 0.91 20.12
C GLN A 21 -0.57 1.54 20.83
N HIS A 22 -0.46 2.87 20.85
CA HIS A 22 0.66 3.61 21.43
C HIS A 22 2.05 3.17 20.90
N LEU A 23 2.12 2.76 19.64
CA LEU A 23 3.36 2.28 19.03
C LEU A 23 4.19 3.45 18.46
N SER A 24 5.49 3.46 18.79
CA SER A 24 6.45 4.28 18.05
C SER A 24 6.69 3.69 16.65
N ILE A 25 7.12 4.53 15.69
CA ILE A 25 7.49 4.06 14.34
C ILE A 25 8.59 3.00 14.41
N ARG A 26 9.57 3.14 15.31
CA ARG A 26 10.64 2.14 15.50
C ARG A 26 10.09 0.80 15.98
N ARG A 27 9.10 0.81 16.87
CA ARG A 27 8.47 -0.43 17.34
C ARG A 27 7.68 -1.10 16.22
N ALA A 28 6.89 -0.33 15.47
CA ALA A 28 6.17 -0.82 14.29
C ALA A 28 7.12 -1.43 13.25
N ALA A 29 8.25 -0.77 12.97
CA ALA A 29 9.28 -1.27 12.06
C ALA A 29 9.88 -2.61 12.55
N SER A 30 10.14 -2.73 13.85
CA SER A 30 10.64 -3.96 14.47
C SER A 30 9.65 -5.12 14.36
N LEU A 31 8.35 -4.87 14.59
CA LEU A 31 7.29 -5.86 14.42
C LEU A 31 7.19 -6.35 12.98
N ALA A 32 7.24 -5.41 12.03
CA ALA A 32 7.24 -5.68 10.59
C ALA A 32 8.57 -6.22 10.05
N LYS A 33 9.63 -6.29 10.87
CA LYS A 33 11.00 -6.70 10.49
C LYS A 33 11.57 -5.91 9.30
N VAL A 34 11.38 -4.59 9.30
CA VAL A 34 11.92 -3.67 8.28
C VAL A 34 12.74 -2.55 8.89
N PRO A 35 13.61 -1.87 8.13
CA PRO A 35 14.26 -0.64 8.58
C PRO A 35 13.24 0.43 8.98
N ALA A 36 13.59 1.24 10.00
CA ALA A 36 12.72 2.31 10.48
C ALA A 36 12.36 3.34 9.38
N SER A 37 13.29 3.63 8.48
CA SER A 37 13.05 4.52 7.32
C SER A 37 12.00 3.95 6.37
N THR A 38 11.99 2.64 6.14
CA THR A 38 10.99 1.96 5.30
C THR A 38 9.60 2.05 5.93
N ALA A 39 9.48 1.71 7.22
CA ALA A 39 8.21 1.82 7.94
C ALA A 39 7.72 3.28 7.95
N GLN A 40 8.61 4.24 8.24
CA GLN A 40 8.30 5.65 8.20
C GLN A 40 7.80 6.10 6.81
N GLY A 41 8.41 5.61 5.72
CA GLY A 41 7.95 5.88 4.37
C GLY A 41 6.54 5.35 4.09
N TRP A 42 6.13 4.25 4.72
CA TRP A 42 4.76 3.74 4.64
C TRP A 42 3.77 4.60 5.43
N PHE A 43 4.11 4.96 6.69
CA PHE A 43 3.26 5.82 7.54
C PHE A 43 3.12 7.25 7.02
N GLU A 44 4.02 7.72 6.16
CA GLU A 44 3.92 9.04 5.52
C GLU A 44 3.39 8.97 4.07
N GLY A 45 3.10 7.77 3.56
CA GLY A 45 2.65 7.58 2.17
C GLY A 45 3.69 7.93 1.11
N ARG A 46 4.97 8.13 1.47
CA ARG A 46 6.04 8.42 0.49
C ARG A 46 6.17 7.32 -0.55
N HIS A 47 6.07 6.07 -0.12
CA HIS A 47 6.08 4.92 -1.02
C HIS A 47 5.18 3.81 -0.48
N LEU A 48 4.62 3.02 -1.41
CA LEU A 48 3.88 1.80 -1.09
C LEU A 48 4.85 0.61 -0.97
N PRO A 49 4.48 -0.48 -0.28
CA PRO A 49 5.32 -1.68 -0.21
C PRO A 49 5.57 -2.27 -1.61
N THR A 50 6.83 -2.62 -1.89
CA THR A 50 7.18 -3.36 -3.10
C THR A 50 6.68 -4.81 -2.99
N PRO A 51 6.62 -5.59 -4.10
CA PRO A 51 6.19 -6.98 -4.04
C PRO A 51 7.00 -7.81 -3.03
N ALA A 52 8.31 -7.57 -2.93
CA ALA A 52 9.19 -8.27 -2.00
C ALA A 52 8.94 -7.91 -0.52
N LEU A 53 8.44 -6.70 -0.24
CA LEU A 53 8.14 -6.24 1.12
C LEU A 53 6.66 -6.39 1.49
N MET A 54 5.83 -6.88 0.57
CA MET A 54 4.41 -7.08 0.83
C MET A 54 4.15 -8.00 2.03
N PRO A 55 4.86 -9.13 2.20
CA PRO A 55 4.65 -9.99 3.37
C PRO A 55 4.90 -9.26 4.70
N ASN A 56 5.97 -8.46 4.77
CA ASN A 56 6.30 -7.64 5.95
C ASN A 56 5.25 -6.56 6.21
N PHE A 57 4.73 -5.95 5.15
CA PHE A 57 3.67 -4.97 5.25
C PHE A 57 2.37 -5.59 5.78
N LEU A 58 1.99 -6.78 5.32
CA LEU A 58 0.81 -7.48 5.84
C LEU A 58 0.99 -7.89 7.30
N THR A 59 2.21 -8.31 7.72
CA THR A 59 2.51 -8.52 9.14
C THR A 59 2.33 -7.23 9.95
N LEU A 60 2.72 -6.07 9.41
CA LEU A 60 2.44 -4.79 10.08
C LEU A 60 0.93 -4.57 10.25
N LEU A 61 0.11 -4.88 9.24
CA LEU A 61 -1.35 -4.71 9.33
C LEU A 61 -1.97 -5.60 10.40
N GLU A 62 -1.52 -6.84 10.52
CA GLU A 62 -1.96 -7.78 11.57
C GLU A 62 -1.59 -7.26 12.96
N GLU A 63 -0.34 -6.84 13.14
CA GLU A 63 0.15 -6.28 14.40
C GLU A 63 -0.61 -4.99 14.77
N LEU A 64 -0.98 -4.18 13.77
CA LEU A 64 -1.84 -3.00 13.93
C LEU A 64 -3.34 -3.35 14.12
N GLY A 65 -3.73 -4.62 14.08
CA GLY A 65 -5.13 -5.04 14.24
C GLY A 65 -6.04 -4.61 13.09
N LEU A 66 -5.46 -4.30 11.92
CA LEU A 66 -6.19 -3.89 10.72
C LEU A 66 -6.66 -5.09 9.87
N VAL A 67 -6.08 -6.27 10.12
CA VAL A 67 -6.35 -7.54 9.46
C VAL A 67 -6.40 -8.64 10.51
N SER A 68 -7.44 -9.47 10.49
CA SER A 68 -7.64 -10.55 11.47
C SER A 68 -7.65 -11.96 10.86
N ASP A 69 -7.87 -12.08 9.55
CA ASP A 69 -7.94 -13.36 8.85
C ASP A 69 -7.34 -13.29 7.44
N ASP A 70 -7.21 -14.45 6.80
CA ASP A 70 -6.61 -14.58 5.47
C ASP A 70 -7.43 -13.88 4.36
N VAL A 71 -8.75 -13.76 4.54
CA VAL A 71 -9.62 -13.11 3.55
C VAL A 71 -9.36 -11.60 3.58
N GLU A 72 -9.36 -11.00 4.77
CA GLU A 72 -8.99 -9.59 4.95
C GLU A 72 -7.56 -9.34 4.47
N ARG A 73 -6.63 -10.25 4.77
CA ARG A 73 -5.23 -10.15 4.34
C ARG A 73 -5.11 -10.05 2.81
N ASP A 74 -5.83 -10.91 2.08
CA ASP A 74 -5.87 -10.90 0.63
C ASP A 74 -6.52 -9.64 0.06
N GLU A 75 -7.61 -9.17 0.67
CA GLU A 75 -8.27 -7.93 0.26
C GLU A 75 -7.36 -6.71 0.41
N TRP A 76 -6.65 -6.60 1.53
CA TRP A 76 -5.67 -5.55 1.77
C TRP A 76 -4.50 -5.62 0.78
N GLN A 77 -3.97 -6.82 0.52
CA GLN A 77 -2.92 -7.01 -0.49
C GLN A 77 -3.38 -6.55 -1.88
N ARG A 78 -4.61 -6.92 -2.29
CA ARG A 78 -5.18 -6.49 -3.57
C ARG A 78 -5.35 -4.98 -3.63
N ALA A 79 -5.92 -4.36 -2.60
CA ALA A 79 -6.12 -2.92 -2.55
C ALA A 79 -4.80 -2.15 -2.68
N VAL A 80 -3.78 -2.51 -1.91
CA VAL A 80 -2.45 -1.85 -1.97
C VAL A 80 -1.76 -2.11 -3.32
N THR A 81 -1.93 -3.30 -3.90
CA THR A 81 -1.40 -3.61 -5.23
C THR A 81 -2.05 -2.72 -6.29
N LEU A 82 -3.37 -2.55 -6.26
CA LEU A 82 -4.10 -1.66 -7.17
C LEU A 82 -3.68 -0.20 -7.01
N MET A 83 -3.45 0.26 -5.78
CA MET A 83 -2.93 1.62 -5.53
C MET A 83 -1.54 1.86 -6.13
N ARG A 84 -0.74 0.81 -6.31
CA ARG A 84 0.57 0.90 -7.00
C ARG A 84 0.43 0.96 -8.51
N THR A 85 -0.59 0.32 -9.08
CA THR A 85 -0.86 0.29 -10.52
C THR A 85 -1.64 1.50 -11.02
N ASN A 86 -2.22 2.32 -10.15
CA ASN A 86 -2.79 3.63 -10.49
C ASN A 86 -1.74 4.68 -10.93
N VAL A 87 -0.65 4.21 -11.56
CA VAL A 87 0.09 4.96 -12.56
C VAL A 87 -0.96 5.60 -13.46
N ILE A 88 -1.00 6.92 -13.43
CA ILE A 88 -1.71 7.75 -14.39
C ILE A 88 -1.19 7.27 -15.75
N ILE A 89 -1.98 6.46 -16.45
CA ILE A 89 -1.92 6.42 -17.91
C ILE A 89 -2.55 7.74 -18.31
N GLU A 90 -1.78 8.82 -18.19
CA GLU A 90 -1.96 9.96 -19.06
C GLU A 90 -1.93 9.32 -20.44
N GLU A 91 -3.03 9.42 -21.20
CA GLU A 91 -3.17 8.82 -22.53
C GLU A 91 -1.81 8.81 -23.20
N SER A 92 -1.32 7.63 -23.58
CA SER A 92 -0.02 7.49 -24.20
C SER A 92 0.12 8.62 -25.24
N PRO A 93 1.05 9.59 -25.07
CA PRO A 93 1.12 10.77 -25.94
C PRO A 93 1.41 10.38 -27.39
N TYR A 94 1.78 9.13 -27.60
CA TYR A 94 1.86 8.48 -28.87
C TYR A 94 0.51 7.85 -29.20
N VAL A 95 -0.26 8.54 -30.04
CA VAL A 95 -1.32 7.94 -30.86
C VAL A 95 -0.67 6.83 -31.66
N GLY A 96 -0.97 5.56 -31.32
CA GLY A 96 -0.47 4.41 -32.06
C GLY A 96 -0.74 4.58 -33.56
N LEU A 97 0.18 4.08 -34.39
CA LEU A 97 0.08 4.12 -35.85
C LEU A 97 -1.32 3.67 -36.29
N ARG A 98 -2.10 4.59 -36.87
CA ARG A 98 -3.39 4.24 -37.47
C ARG A 98 -3.16 3.24 -38.59
N SER A 99 -3.99 2.22 -38.67
CA SER A 99 -3.97 1.27 -39.78
C SER A 99 -4.06 2.03 -41.10
N TYR A 100 -3.16 1.73 -42.03
CA TYR A 100 -3.17 2.30 -43.37
C TYR A 100 -4.42 1.79 -44.12
N GLU A 101 -5.30 2.71 -44.52
CA GLU A 101 -6.38 2.41 -45.46
C GLU A 101 -5.96 2.86 -46.88
N PRO A 102 -5.88 1.94 -47.87
CA PRO A 102 -5.63 2.31 -49.25
C PRO A 102 -6.87 2.97 -49.89
N ALA A 103 -6.62 3.99 -50.72
CA ALA A 103 -7.61 4.69 -51.54
C ALA A 103 -8.04 3.91 -52.78
#